data_AF-A0ABD0REF3-F1
#
_entry.id   AF-A0ABD0REF3-F1
#
_cell.length_a   1.000
_cell.length_b   1.000
_cell.length_c   1.000
_cell.angle_alpha   90.00
_cell.angle_beta   90.00
_cell.angle_gamma   90.00
#
_symmetry.space_group_name_H-M   'P 1'
#
loop_
_entity.id
_entity.type
_entity.pdbx_description
1 polymer ?
#
loop_
_entity_poly.entity_id
_entity_poly.type
_entity_poly.pdbx_seq_one_letter_code
_entity_poly.pdbx_strand_id
1 'polypeptide(L)' 'PVHPVTEGDTLTLRCLYKLSPNLRADFYKDGSIIQSQTTEMIISNVSKSHEGFYYCKHPKRG' A
#
# COMPACT_ATOMS: atom_id res chain seq x y z
N PRO A 1 2.13 -5.32 17.51
CA PRO A 1 0.93 -4.51 17.24
C PRO A 1 1.21 -3.50 16.12
N VAL A 2 0.28 -3.34 15.17
CA VAL A 2 0.35 -2.22 14.23
C VAL A 2 0.14 -0.95 15.04
N HIS A 3 1.08 -0.01 14.94
CA HIS A 3 0.95 1.28 15.62
C HIS A 3 0.03 2.18 14.79
N PRO A 4 -0.86 2.97 15.42
CA PRO A 4 -1.66 3.95 14.70
C PRO A 4 -0.73 4.95 13.99
N VAL A 5 -1.12 5.36 12.78
CA VAL A 5 -0.43 6.39 12.01
C VAL A 5 -0.98 7.76 12.42
N THR A 6 -0.13 8.77 12.55
CA THR A 6 -0.56 10.13 12.94
C THR A 6 -0.83 10.97 11.69
N GLU A 7 -1.79 11.91 11.78
CA GLU A 7 -1.95 12.90 10.72
C GLU A 7 -0.67 13.73 10.53
N GLY A 8 -0.32 14.04 9.29
CA GLY A 8 0.94 14.69 8.92
C GLY A 8 2.09 13.72 8.63
N ASP A 9 2.01 12.45 9.05
CA ASP A 9 3.07 11.48 8.84
C ASP A 9 3.25 11.12 7.36
N THR A 10 4.39 10.49 7.05
CA THR A 10 4.61 9.81 5.76
C THR A 10 4.50 8.30 5.95
N LEU A 11 3.55 7.69 5.26
CA LEU A 11 3.32 6.25 5.27
C LEU A 11 3.93 5.63 4.01
N THR A 12 4.72 4.58 4.17
CA THR A 12 5.21 3.76 3.05
C THR A 12 4.61 2.35 3.13
N LEU A 13 3.86 1.96 2.11
CA LEU A 13 3.29 0.63 1.95
C LEU A 13 4.18 -0.19 1.02
N ARG A 14 4.55 -1.40 1.46
CA ARG A 14 5.36 -2.34 0.68
C ARG A 14 4.63 -3.66 0.54
N CYS A 15 4.59 -4.20 -0.68
CA CYS A 15 4.02 -5.51 -0.93
C CYS A 15 5.09 -6.59 -0.79
N LEU A 16 5.01 -7.40 0.27
CA LEU A 16 6.04 -8.39 0.56
C LEU A 16 5.69 -9.76 -0.02
N TYR A 17 6.44 -10.21 -1.03
CA TYR A 17 6.41 -11.59 -1.52
C TYR A 17 7.64 -12.34 -1.04
N LYS A 18 7.45 -13.49 -0.38
CA LYS A 18 8.52 -14.29 0.25
C LYS A 18 9.74 -14.57 -0.65
N LEU A 19 9.55 -14.66 -1.97
CA LEU A 19 10.59 -14.99 -2.95
C LEU A 19 10.97 -13.81 -3.86
N SER A 20 10.32 -12.64 -3.72
CA SER A 20 10.51 -11.51 -4.64
C SER A 20 10.14 -10.18 -3.97
N PRO A 21 11.01 -9.64 -3.10
CA PRO A 21 10.71 -8.41 -2.34
C PRO A 21 10.59 -7.16 -3.22
N ASN A 22 11.16 -7.16 -4.42
CA ASN A 22 11.13 -6.04 -5.37
C ASN A 22 10.11 -6.23 -6.50
N LEU A 23 9.11 -7.08 -6.28
CA LEU A 23 8.08 -7.32 -7.28
C LEU A 23 7.12 -6.12 -7.36
N ARG A 24 6.78 -5.73 -8.59
CA ARG A 24 5.71 -4.77 -8.86
C ARG A 24 4.35 -5.37 -8.50
N ALA A 25 3.55 -4.61 -7.78
CA ALA A 25 2.21 -4.98 -7.33
C ALA A 25 1.20 -3.89 -7.69
N ASP A 26 -0.07 -4.27 -7.70
CA ASP A 26 -1.19 -3.34 -7.70
C ASP A 26 -1.65 -3.15 -6.26
N PHE A 27 -1.76 -1.90 -5.82
CA PHE A 27 -2.21 -1.50 -4.51
C PHE A 27 -3.69 -1.10 -4.56
N TYR A 28 -4.42 -1.51 -3.53
CA TYR A 28 -5.85 -1.28 -3.39
C TYR A 28 -6.15 -0.64 -2.04
N LYS A 29 -7.13 0.26 -2.02
CA LYS A 29 -7.77 0.81 -0.83
C LYS A 29 -9.26 0.58 -0.94
N ASP A 30 -9.86 -0.04 0.06
CA ASP A 30 -11.32 -0.24 0.14
C ASP A 30 -11.91 -0.88 -1.15
N GLY A 31 -11.15 -1.79 -1.76
CA GLY A 31 -11.54 -2.50 -2.99
C GLY A 31 -11.20 -1.80 -4.30
N SER A 32 -10.78 -0.53 -4.28
CA SER A 32 -10.42 0.25 -5.47
C SER A 32 -8.92 0.28 -5.68
N ILE A 33 -8.46 0.22 -6.94
CA ILE A 33 -7.04 0.37 -7.27
C ILE A 33 -6.61 1.82 -7.07
N ILE A 34 -5.52 2.03 -6.33
CA ILE A 34 -4.96 3.36 -6.02
C ILE A 34 -3.59 3.57 -6.67
N GLN A 35 -2.86 2.49 -6.94
CA GLN A 35 -1.58 2.52 -7.63
C GLN A 35 -1.32 1.17 -8.30
N SER A 36 -0.76 1.17 -9.51
CA SER A 36 -0.55 -0.06 -10.29
C SER A 36 0.92 -0.23 -10.69
N GLN A 37 1.37 -1.48 -10.70
CA GLN A 37 2.72 -1.90 -11.11
C GLN A 37 3.86 -1.15 -10.42
N THR A 38 3.76 -0.90 -9.11
CA THR A 38 4.84 -0.29 -8.31
C THR A 38 5.32 -1.23 -7.21
N THR A 39 6.55 -1.03 -6.74
CA THR A 39 7.13 -1.82 -5.64
C THR A 39 6.68 -1.30 -4.28
N GLU A 40 6.49 0.02 -4.17
CA GLU A 40 6.10 0.72 -2.96
C GLU A 40 5.07 1.79 -3.30
N MET A 41 4.24 2.13 -2.32
CA MET A 41 3.34 3.26 -2.35
C MET A 41 3.66 4.19 -1.19
N ILE A 42 3.77 5.49 -1.47
CA ILE A 42 4.07 6.50 -0.45
C ILE A 42 2.86 7.43 -0.35
N ILE A 43 2.35 7.60 0.86
CA ILE A 43 1.34 8.59 1.21
C ILE A 43 2.03 9.62 2.08
N SER A 44 2.26 10.81 1.53
CA SER A 44 2.78 11.95 2.27
C SER A 44 1.63 12.71 2.94
N ASN A 45 1.91 13.34 4.09
CA ASN A 45 0.95 14.15 4.83
C ASN A 45 -0.36 13.40 5.07
N VAL A 46 -0.26 12.26 5.77
CA VAL A 46 -1.41 11.41 6.10
C VAL A 46 -2.52 12.24 6.74
N SER A 47 -3.77 11.89 6.42
CA SER A 47 -4.97 12.57 6.87
C SER A 47 -6.11 11.57 6.97
N LYS A 48 -7.20 11.95 7.62
CA LYS A 48 -8.38 11.08 7.78
C LYS A 48 -8.94 10.49 6.47
N SER A 49 -8.76 11.13 5.31
CA SER A 49 -9.19 10.55 4.02
C SER A 49 -8.39 9.32 3.58
N HIS A 50 -7.21 9.11 4.17
CA HIS A 50 -6.37 7.94 3.95
C HIS A 50 -6.74 6.76 4.85
N GLU A 51 -7.65 6.94 5.81
CA GLU A 51 -8.17 5.83 6.62
C GLU A 51 -8.88 4.80 5.72
N GLY A 52 -8.61 3.51 5.92
CA GLY A 52 -9.23 2.42 5.17
C GLY A 52 -8.42 1.12 5.19
N PHE A 53 -8.92 0.12 4.46
CA PHE A 53 -8.27 -1.20 4.34
C PHE A 53 -7.40 -1.26 3.09
N TYR A 54 -6.11 -1.53 3.29
CA TYR A 54 -5.12 -1.64 2.23
C TYR A 54 -4.72 -3.10 1.97
N TYR A 55 -4.65 -3.47 0.70
CA TYR A 55 -4.05 -4.74 0.27
C TYR A 55 -3.36 -4.56 -1.08
N CYS A 56 -2.49 -5.51 -1.42
CA CYS A 56 -1.79 -5.52 -2.70
C CYS A 56 -1.95 -6.87 -3.39
N LYS A 57 -1.91 -6.86 -4.73
CA LYS A 57 -1.99 -8.07 -5.56
C LYS A 57 -0.87 -8.10 -6.59
N HIS A 58 -0.47 -9.31 -6.96
CA HIS A 58 0.47 -9.52 -8.05
C HIS A 58 -0.28 -9.30 -9.36
N PRO A 59 0.17 -8.41 -10.28
CA PRO A 59 -0.58 -8.03 -11.48
C PRO A 59 -0.95 -9.23 -12.39
N LYS A 60 -0.13 -10.29 -12.38
CA LYS A 60 -0.37 -11.55 -13.12
C LYS A 60 -1.00 -12.73 -12.35
N ARG A 61 -1.28 -12.62 -11.05
CA ARG A 61 -1.82 -13.75 -10.23
C ARG A 61 -3.02 -13.33 -9.38
N GLY A 62 -3.84 -12.43 -9.93
CA GLY A 62 -4.94 -11.74 -9.23
C GLY A 62 -6.00 -12.65 -8.62
#